data_AF-A0A9W4E151-F1
#
_entry.id   AF-A0A9W4E151-F1
#
_cell.length_a   1.000
_cell.length_b   1.000
_cell.length_c   1.000
_cell.angle_alpha   90.00
_cell.angle_beta   90.00
_cell.angle_gamma   90.00
#
_symmetry.space_group_name_H-M   'P 1'
#
loop_
_entity.id
_entity.type
_entity.pdbx_description
1 polymer ?
#
loop_
_entity_poly.entity_id
_entity_poly.type
_entity_poly.pdbx_seq_one_letter_code
_entity_poly.pdbx_strand_id
1 'polypeptide(L)'
;MAGHVRGANGGWLSTGASTVSHRSFAVRKTRSSHAARSSHPAATAEPPCTAGHIRMHSRATRAPELDIASMRKHTPAPIHLQETPYMSTHTTPGSSQPWLHQKGAVIQEFGTVKQFPIGLSYDTRMYACQRLNQVLANTHILYSLYKKHHWLVRGATFYQLHLVLDKHAGEQLELVDTLAERVQSLGGVAVADPRHVSEITSIPRPPDGVEEVPAMLSRLLEAHETILVQAHDAAARSAELGDDGSNDLLVSQVIRTGELQAWFLAEHLVDTPLVRA
;
A
#
# COMPACT_ATOMS: atom_id res chain seq x y z
N MET A 1 -25.57 -57.02 42.57
CA MET A 1 -24.45 -56.50 43.39
C MET A 1 -24.33 -55.00 43.12
N ALA A 2 -24.13 -54.23 44.19
CA ALA A 2 -24.20 -52.77 44.37
C ALA A 2 -23.80 -51.89 43.15
N GLY A 3 -24.45 -50.76 42.80
CA GLY A 3 -25.35 -49.85 43.52
C GLY A 3 -24.59 -48.66 44.12
N HIS A 4 -24.97 -47.41 43.80
CA HIS A 4 -24.89 -46.11 44.54
C HIS A 4 -25.11 -44.97 43.50
N VAL A 5 -26.29 -44.39 43.27
CA VAL A 5 -27.18 -43.51 44.08
C VAL A 5 -26.75 -42.03 44.11
N ARG A 6 -27.67 -41.19 43.62
CA ARG A 6 -27.72 -39.72 43.66
C ARG A 6 -27.76 -39.18 45.10
N GLY A 7 -27.21 -37.99 45.31
CA GLY A 7 -27.52 -37.13 46.45
C GLY A 7 -27.99 -35.75 45.98
N ALA A 8 -29.24 -35.41 46.32
CA ALA A 8 -29.81 -34.07 46.25
C ALA A 8 -29.80 -33.45 47.65
N ASN A 9 -29.56 -32.15 47.75
CA ASN A 9 -29.96 -31.19 48.80
C ASN A 9 -29.41 -29.83 48.33
N GLY A 10 -30.14 -28.72 48.20
CA GLY A 10 -31.28 -28.24 48.98
C GLY A 10 -30.79 -27.07 49.84
N GLY A 11 -31.16 -25.83 49.49
CA GLY A 11 -30.89 -24.67 50.36
C GLY A 11 -30.88 -23.32 49.64
N TRP A 12 -31.97 -22.57 49.80
CA TRP A 12 -32.13 -21.17 49.40
C TRP A 12 -31.37 -20.24 50.35
N LEU A 13 -30.76 -19.16 49.84
CA LEU A 13 -30.59 -17.89 50.56
C LEU A 13 -30.59 -16.71 49.58
N SER A 14 -31.38 -15.72 49.96
CA SER A 14 -31.72 -14.49 49.28
C SER A 14 -30.75 -13.33 49.55
N THR A 15 -30.93 -12.27 48.76
CA THR A 15 -30.59 -10.84 49.00
C THR A 15 -29.19 -10.36 48.64
N GLY A 16 -29.15 -9.24 47.91
CA GLY A 16 -27.94 -8.44 47.73
C GLY A 16 -27.85 -7.67 46.42
N ALA A 17 -28.86 -6.86 46.09
CA ALA A 17 -28.71 -5.84 45.07
C ALA A 17 -27.64 -4.82 45.52
N SER A 18 -26.62 -4.58 44.68
CA SER A 18 -25.75 -3.42 44.81
C SER A 18 -25.77 -2.64 43.50
N THR A 19 -26.56 -1.58 43.53
CA THR A 19 -26.62 -0.48 42.58
C THR A 19 -25.27 0.24 42.53
N VAL A 20 -24.60 0.22 41.38
CA VAL A 20 -23.48 1.14 41.11
C VAL A 20 -24.07 2.43 40.56
N SER A 21 -23.97 3.49 41.37
CA SER A 21 -24.42 4.84 41.05
C SER A 21 -23.46 5.52 40.06
N HIS A 22 -24.00 5.96 38.93
CA HIS A 22 -23.37 6.90 38.01
C HIS A 22 -23.07 8.22 38.72
N ARG A 23 -21.81 8.67 38.66
CA ARG A 23 -21.44 10.08 38.88
C ARG A 23 -20.88 10.66 37.58
N SER A 24 -21.72 11.43 36.91
CA SER A 24 -21.37 12.29 35.79
C SER A 24 -20.49 13.44 36.26
N PHE A 25 -19.26 13.53 35.75
CA PHE A 25 -18.42 14.73 35.89
C PHE A 25 -18.60 15.60 34.66
N ALA A 26 -19.32 16.71 34.82
CA ALA A 26 -19.47 17.75 33.80
C ALA A 26 -18.27 18.69 33.86
N VAL A 27 -17.41 18.66 32.84
CA VAL A 27 -16.34 19.65 32.65
C VAL A 27 -16.92 20.86 31.91
N ARG A 28 -16.94 22.01 32.60
CA ARG A 28 -17.31 23.31 32.02
C ARG A 28 -16.26 23.76 31.00
N LYS A 29 -16.70 24.01 29.77
CA LYS A 29 -15.97 24.73 28.73
C LYS A 29 -15.99 26.23 29.05
N THR A 30 -14.85 26.83 29.37
CA THR A 30 -14.68 28.29 29.33
C THR A 30 -14.06 28.67 27.99
N ARG A 31 -14.85 29.37 27.16
CA ARG A 31 -14.36 30.12 26.00
C ARG A 31 -13.63 31.36 26.50
N SER A 32 -12.41 31.59 26.03
CA SER A 32 -11.80 32.92 26.00
C SER A 32 -11.42 33.22 24.56
N SER A 33 -12.11 34.21 24.00
CA SER A 33 -11.86 34.86 22.73
C SER A 33 -10.86 35.99 22.93
N HIS A 34 -9.76 36.03 22.17
CA HIS A 34 -9.08 37.29 21.87
C HIS A 34 -8.62 37.27 20.40
N ALA A 35 -9.14 38.25 19.67
CA ALA A 35 -8.81 38.61 18.31
C ALA A 35 -8.06 39.94 18.34
N ALA A 36 -6.98 40.07 17.58
CA ALA A 36 -6.44 41.28 16.95
C ALA A 36 -5.02 40.94 16.44
N ARG A 37 -4.76 40.97 15.13
CA ARG A 37 -4.25 42.13 14.36
C ARG A 37 -2.88 42.60 14.90
N SER A 38 -1.83 42.85 14.14
CA SER A 38 -1.59 42.96 12.69
C SER A 38 -0.11 43.34 12.52
N SER A 39 0.33 43.39 11.25
CA SER A 39 1.37 44.28 10.68
C SER A 39 2.77 43.71 10.45
N HIS A 40 2.94 43.20 9.23
CA HIS A 40 4.15 43.37 8.41
C HIS A 40 4.43 44.85 8.12
N PRO A 41 5.71 45.20 7.87
CA PRO A 41 6.10 46.09 6.78
C PRO A 41 6.97 45.28 5.80
N ALA A 42 6.54 45.10 4.55
CA ALA A 42 6.64 46.05 3.44
C ALA A 42 8.09 46.26 2.97
N ALA A 43 8.36 45.68 1.80
CA ALA A 43 9.55 45.78 1.00
C ALA A 43 9.80 47.19 0.47
N THR A 44 11.08 47.54 0.31
CA THR A 44 11.53 48.71 -0.45
C THR A 44 12.14 48.24 -1.78
N ALA A 45 11.59 48.77 -2.87
CA ALA A 45 12.07 48.65 -4.25
C ALA A 45 12.93 49.87 -4.62
N GLU A 46 14.08 49.70 -5.27
CA GLU A 46 14.44 50.06 -6.69
C GLU A 46 15.82 50.78 -6.68
N PRO A 47 16.55 51.07 -7.79
CA PRO A 47 16.33 50.82 -9.23
C PRO A 47 17.55 50.14 -9.96
N PRO A 48 17.52 49.97 -11.31
CA PRO A 48 18.36 49.02 -12.05
C PRO A 48 19.62 49.66 -12.65
N CYS A 49 20.65 48.84 -12.92
CA CYS A 49 21.82 49.31 -13.67
C CYS A 49 22.33 48.27 -14.69
N THR A 50 22.05 48.59 -15.95
CA THR A 50 22.92 48.51 -17.13
C THR A 50 23.46 47.15 -17.61
N ALA A 51 22.92 46.76 -18.76
CA ALA A 51 23.50 45.82 -19.71
C ALA A 51 24.90 46.26 -20.17
N GLY A 52 25.91 45.45 -19.83
CA GLY A 52 27.24 45.50 -20.42
C GLY A 52 27.37 44.46 -21.54
N HIS A 53 27.45 44.93 -22.78
CA HIS A 53 27.84 44.12 -23.94
C HIS A 53 29.31 43.69 -23.81
N ILE A 54 29.55 42.39 -23.62
CA ILE A 54 30.86 41.78 -23.88
C ILE A 54 30.77 41.03 -25.21
N ARG A 55 31.43 41.61 -26.22
CA ARG A 55 31.63 41.08 -27.56
C ARG A 55 32.71 39.99 -27.50
N MET A 56 32.31 38.72 -27.45
CA MET A 56 33.22 37.59 -27.64
C MET A 56 33.22 37.15 -29.10
N HIS A 57 34.41 36.97 -29.64
CA HIS A 57 34.67 36.69 -31.04
C HIS A 57 34.13 35.32 -31.49
N SER A 58 33.51 35.36 -32.67
CA SER A 58 33.01 34.24 -33.47
C SER A 58 34.09 33.20 -33.78
N ARG A 59 33.77 31.92 -33.50
CA ARG A 59 34.19 30.79 -34.33
C ARG A 59 33.18 29.64 -34.21
N ALA A 60 32.00 29.82 -34.80
CA ALA A 60 31.06 28.73 -35.03
C ALA A 60 31.46 28.00 -36.32
N THR A 61 31.84 26.73 -36.18
CA THR A 61 32.04 25.81 -37.30
C THR A 61 30.71 25.55 -38.00
N ARG A 62 30.64 25.92 -39.28
CA ARG A 62 29.46 25.82 -40.15
C ARG A 62 29.23 24.36 -40.53
N ALA A 63 28.08 23.79 -40.14
CA ALA A 63 27.60 22.51 -40.66
C ALA A 63 27.22 22.67 -42.16
N PRO A 64 27.41 21.65 -43.01
CA PRO A 64 27.06 21.75 -44.42
C PRO A 64 25.55 21.77 -44.61
N GLU A 65 25.09 22.74 -45.39
CA GLU A 65 23.71 22.96 -45.79
C GLU A 65 23.34 21.91 -46.85
N LEU A 66 22.47 20.96 -46.50
CA LEU A 66 21.95 19.96 -47.43
C LEU A 66 20.92 20.61 -48.35
N ASP A 67 21.20 20.62 -49.66
CA ASP A 67 20.31 21.09 -50.71
C ASP A 67 19.10 20.14 -50.88
N ILE A 68 17.95 20.54 -50.33
CA ILE A 68 16.71 19.76 -50.29
C ILE A 68 15.95 19.84 -51.65
N ALA A 69 16.52 20.46 -52.69
CA ALA A 69 15.84 20.61 -53.99
C ALA A 69 16.17 19.51 -55.03
N SER A 70 17.12 18.61 -54.76
CA SER A 70 17.63 17.65 -55.77
C SER A 70 17.15 16.18 -55.65
N MET A 71 16.30 15.82 -54.69
CA MET A 71 15.91 14.39 -54.48
C MET A 71 14.41 14.10 -54.63
N ARG A 72 13.71 14.80 -55.53
CA ARG A 72 12.31 14.47 -55.88
C ARG A 72 12.19 13.90 -57.29
N LYS A 73 12.76 12.73 -57.53
CA LYS A 73 12.33 11.85 -58.64
C LYS A 73 12.60 10.42 -58.23
N HIS A 74 11.66 9.78 -57.53
CA HIS A 74 11.38 8.33 -57.54
C HIS A 74 10.26 8.09 -56.51
N THR A 75 9.02 8.18 -56.98
CA THR A 75 7.85 7.72 -56.22
C THR A 75 7.74 6.22 -56.47
N PRO A 76 7.91 5.33 -55.47
CA PRO A 76 7.54 3.93 -55.65
C PRO A 76 6.02 3.83 -55.78
N ALA A 77 5.55 2.97 -56.69
CA ALA A 77 4.13 2.70 -56.92
C ALA A 77 3.43 2.28 -55.60
N PRO A 78 2.14 2.59 -55.41
CA PRO A 78 1.41 2.15 -54.23
C PRO A 78 1.41 0.62 -54.18
N ILE A 79 1.97 0.08 -53.11
CA ILE A 79 1.86 -1.34 -52.80
C ILE A 79 0.39 -1.57 -52.44
N HIS A 80 -0.33 -2.22 -53.36
CA HIS A 80 -1.69 -2.67 -53.12
C HIS A 80 -1.62 -3.80 -52.09
N LEU A 81 -1.75 -3.45 -50.81
CA LEU A 81 -2.00 -4.42 -49.76
C LEU A 81 -3.40 -4.98 -50.01
N GLN A 82 -3.48 -6.13 -50.67
CA GLN A 82 -4.68 -6.94 -50.65
C GLN A 82 -4.99 -7.25 -49.18
N GLU A 83 -6.10 -6.71 -48.69
CA GLU A 83 -6.71 -7.16 -47.45
C GLU A 83 -7.00 -8.65 -47.60
N THR A 84 -6.26 -9.48 -46.88
CA THR A 84 -6.59 -10.90 -46.74
C THR A 84 -7.75 -11.01 -45.75
N PRO A 85 -8.87 -11.66 -46.10
CA PRO A 85 -9.97 -11.84 -45.16
C PRO A 85 -9.54 -12.92 -44.16
N TYR A 86 -9.00 -12.51 -43.02
CA TYR A 86 -8.74 -13.43 -41.91
C TYR A 86 -10.03 -13.65 -41.11
N MET A 87 -10.97 -14.35 -41.72
CA MET A 87 -12.10 -14.97 -41.01
C MET A 87 -12.00 -16.47 -41.25
N SER A 88 -11.20 -17.13 -40.41
CA SER A 88 -11.14 -18.58 -40.34
C SER A 88 -11.19 -18.99 -38.87
N THR A 89 -12.40 -19.25 -38.37
CA THR A 89 -12.63 -19.89 -37.07
C THR A 89 -12.53 -21.41 -37.22
N HIS A 90 -11.43 -21.89 -37.79
CA HIS A 90 -11.09 -23.30 -37.80
C HIS A 90 -10.15 -23.57 -36.64
N THR A 91 -10.69 -24.11 -35.54
CA THR A 91 -9.90 -24.77 -34.49
C THR A 91 -9.25 -26.03 -35.07
N THR A 92 -8.03 -25.89 -35.58
CA THR A 92 -7.17 -27.04 -35.91
C THR A 92 -6.74 -27.73 -34.61
N PRO A 93 -6.96 -29.04 -34.44
CA PRO A 93 -6.42 -29.77 -33.30
C PRO A 93 -4.89 -29.75 -33.33
N GLY A 94 -4.26 -29.31 -32.24
CA GLY A 94 -2.86 -29.62 -31.93
C GLY A 94 -1.77 -28.84 -32.66
N SER A 95 -1.85 -27.51 -32.73
CA SER A 95 -0.68 -26.69 -33.03
C SER A 95 0.21 -26.56 -31.79
N SER A 96 1.53 -26.80 -31.91
CA SER A 96 2.52 -26.52 -30.86
C SER A 96 2.85 -25.03 -30.73
N GLN A 97 2.28 -24.18 -31.57
CA GLN A 97 2.51 -22.73 -31.53
C GLN A 97 1.67 -22.08 -30.43
N PRO A 98 2.25 -21.15 -29.64
CA PRO A 98 1.52 -20.43 -28.61
C PRO A 98 0.48 -19.51 -29.24
N TRP A 99 -0.65 -19.34 -28.55
CA TRP A 99 -1.68 -18.39 -28.93
C TRP A 99 -1.33 -17.01 -28.38
N LEU A 100 -0.76 -16.15 -29.22
CA LEU A 100 -0.38 -14.77 -28.87
C LEU A 100 -1.52 -13.77 -29.21
N HIS A 101 -1.45 -12.58 -28.62
CA HIS A 101 -2.41 -11.47 -28.84
C HIS A 101 -3.88 -11.79 -28.52
N GLN A 102 -4.11 -12.78 -27.66
CA GLN A 102 -5.44 -13.12 -27.17
C GLN A 102 -5.98 -11.98 -26.31
N LYS A 103 -7.21 -11.54 -26.61
CA LYS A 103 -7.97 -10.62 -25.77
C LYS A 103 -9.14 -11.39 -25.18
N GLY A 104 -9.20 -11.49 -23.86
CA GLY A 104 -10.31 -12.11 -23.13
C GLY A 104 -11.30 -11.08 -22.63
N ALA A 105 -12.56 -11.50 -22.46
CA ALA A 105 -13.53 -10.73 -21.67
C ALA A 105 -13.22 -10.90 -20.17
N VAL A 106 -13.59 -9.88 -19.37
CA VAL A 106 -13.58 -10.00 -17.92
C VAL A 106 -14.69 -10.99 -17.52
N ILE A 107 -14.32 -12.05 -16.79
CA ILE A 107 -15.26 -13.11 -16.36
C ILE A 107 -15.69 -12.98 -14.89
N GLN A 108 -15.00 -12.14 -14.12
CA GLN A 108 -15.36 -11.76 -12.76
C GLN A 108 -14.89 -10.32 -12.54
N GLU A 109 -15.81 -9.43 -12.21
CA GLU A 109 -15.50 -8.03 -11.94
C GLU A 109 -14.80 -7.86 -10.58
N PHE A 110 -13.86 -6.92 -10.49
CA PHE A 110 -13.26 -6.53 -9.20
C PHE A 110 -14.34 -5.99 -8.24
N GLY A 111 -14.15 -6.19 -6.95
CA GLY A 111 -15.13 -5.78 -5.94
C GLY A 111 -16.35 -6.70 -5.86
N THR A 112 -16.32 -7.86 -6.51
CA THR A 112 -17.35 -8.90 -6.39
C THR A 112 -16.77 -10.19 -5.80
N VAL A 113 -17.64 -11.00 -5.19
CA VAL A 113 -17.31 -12.38 -4.80
C VAL A 113 -18.24 -13.35 -5.54
N LYS A 114 -17.69 -14.45 -6.06
CA LYS A 114 -18.49 -15.53 -6.67
C LYS A 114 -19.10 -16.46 -5.61
N GLN A 115 -20.03 -17.31 -6.02
CA GLN A 115 -20.49 -18.41 -5.16
C GLN A 115 -19.31 -19.34 -4.85
N PHE A 116 -19.07 -19.64 -3.57
CA PHE A 116 -17.91 -20.44 -3.16
C PHE A 116 -18.25 -21.33 -1.94
N PRO A 117 -17.91 -22.63 -1.96
CA PRO A 117 -18.40 -23.60 -0.98
C PRO A 117 -17.48 -23.71 0.26
N ILE A 118 -17.32 -22.62 1.01
CA ILE A 118 -16.40 -22.55 2.16
C ILE A 118 -17.10 -22.30 3.51
N GLY A 119 -18.42 -22.51 3.56
CA GLY A 119 -19.18 -22.35 4.81
C GLY A 119 -19.35 -20.90 5.29
N LEU A 120 -19.03 -19.89 4.47
CA LEU A 120 -19.21 -18.47 4.78
C LEU A 120 -20.26 -17.82 3.86
N SER A 121 -21.07 -16.93 4.43
CA SER A 121 -22.10 -16.18 3.69
C SER A 121 -21.47 -15.25 2.64
N TYR A 122 -22.28 -14.86 1.64
CA TYR A 122 -21.85 -13.86 0.65
C TYR A 122 -21.37 -12.56 1.30
N ASP A 123 -22.16 -12.00 2.23
CA ASP A 123 -21.87 -10.72 2.88
C ASP A 123 -20.57 -10.75 3.69
N THR A 124 -20.34 -11.86 4.41
CA THR A 124 -19.10 -12.07 5.19
C THR A 124 -17.88 -12.08 4.27
N ARG A 125 -17.93 -12.86 3.19
CA ARG A 125 -16.83 -12.95 2.21
C ARG A 125 -16.61 -11.62 1.50
N MET A 126 -17.68 -10.93 1.12
CA MET A 126 -17.60 -9.64 0.43
C MET A 126 -16.93 -8.59 1.33
N TYR A 127 -17.37 -8.49 2.59
CA TYR A 127 -16.75 -7.60 3.58
C TYR A 127 -15.26 -7.94 3.77
N ALA A 128 -14.94 -9.22 4.02
CA ALA A 128 -13.56 -9.65 4.23
C ALA A 128 -12.67 -9.33 3.01
N CYS A 129 -13.12 -9.61 1.79
CA CYS A 129 -12.38 -9.27 0.56
C CYS A 129 -12.13 -7.77 0.42
N GLN A 130 -13.08 -6.90 0.78
CA GLN A 130 -12.88 -5.45 0.74
C GLN A 130 -11.78 -5.02 1.73
N ARG A 131 -11.83 -5.51 2.97
CA ARG A 131 -10.85 -5.18 4.00
C ARG A 131 -9.47 -5.74 3.69
N LEU A 132 -9.39 -6.98 3.22
CA LEU A 132 -8.14 -7.63 2.83
C LEU A 132 -7.51 -6.92 1.63
N ASN A 133 -8.28 -6.47 0.63
CA ASN A 133 -7.73 -5.71 -0.50
C ASN A 133 -7.16 -4.35 -0.07
N GLN A 134 -7.76 -3.68 0.92
CA GLN A 134 -7.20 -2.45 1.49
C GLN A 134 -5.85 -2.71 2.16
N VAL A 135 -5.77 -3.74 3.00
CA VAL A 135 -4.54 -4.14 3.70
C VAL A 135 -3.48 -4.60 2.68
N LEU A 136 -3.86 -5.39 1.67
CA LEU A 136 -3.01 -5.85 0.57
C LEU A 136 -2.42 -4.68 -0.21
N ALA A 137 -3.23 -3.69 -0.58
CA ALA A 137 -2.75 -2.51 -1.30
C ALA A 137 -1.70 -1.73 -0.48
N ASN A 138 -1.95 -1.54 0.81
CA ASN A 138 -1.01 -0.88 1.71
C ASN A 138 0.28 -1.69 1.90
N THR A 139 0.16 -3.02 2.01
CA THR A 139 1.29 -3.95 2.14
C THR A 139 2.17 -3.94 0.88
N HIS A 140 1.58 -3.85 -0.32
CA HIS A 140 2.33 -3.66 -1.57
C HIS A 140 3.17 -2.37 -1.56
N ILE A 141 2.60 -1.25 -1.08
CA ILE A 141 3.33 0.01 -0.97
C ILE A 141 4.42 -0.09 0.09
N LEU A 142 4.15 -0.70 1.24
CA LEU A 142 5.15 -0.91 2.30
C LEU A 142 6.32 -1.77 1.80
N TYR A 143 6.07 -2.87 1.09
CA TYR A 143 7.10 -3.66 0.41
C TYR A 143 7.96 -2.80 -0.53
N SER A 144 7.30 -1.99 -1.36
CA SER A 144 7.99 -1.10 -2.30
C SER A 144 8.83 -0.02 -1.59
N LEU A 145 8.35 0.51 -0.46
CA LEU A 145 9.09 1.43 0.39
C LEU A 145 10.32 0.77 1.01
N TYR A 146 10.20 -0.46 1.53
CA TYR A 146 11.35 -1.20 2.04
C TYR A 146 12.41 -1.40 0.96
N LYS A 147 12.03 -1.83 -0.26
CA LYS A 147 13.00 -1.98 -1.36
C LYS A 147 13.60 -0.65 -1.79
N LYS A 148 12.81 0.42 -1.88
CA LYS A 148 13.31 1.79 -2.15
C LYS A 148 14.40 2.16 -1.14
N HIS A 149 14.13 2.02 0.16
CA HIS A 149 15.07 2.42 1.19
C HIS A 149 16.28 1.48 1.25
N HIS A 150 16.11 0.18 1.03
CA HIS A 150 17.21 -0.78 0.88
C HIS A 150 18.20 -0.38 -0.23
N TRP A 151 17.70 0.12 -1.37
CA TRP A 151 18.56 0.59 -2.47
C TRP A 151 19.21 1.95 -2.20
N LEU A 152 18.53 2.85 -1.48
CA LEU A 152 18.90 4.27 -1.41
C LEU A 152 19.58 4.68 -0.08
N VAL A 153 19.49 3.85 0.96
CA VAL A 153 20.12 4.11 2.27
C VAL A 153 21.62 4.32 2.13
N ARG A 154 22.18 5.18 2.98
CA ARG A 154 23.59 5.57 2.99
C ARG A 154 24.01 6.05 4.38
N GLY A 155 25.32 6.18 4.60
CA GLY A 155 25.87 6.64 5.88
C GLY A 155 26.54 5.52 6.67
N ALA A 156 26.92 5.81 7.92
CA ALA A 156 27.76 4.95 8.75
C ALA A 156 27.13 3.56 9.04
N THR A 157 25.80 3.46 9.02
CA THR A 157 25.03 2.23 9.27
C THR A 157 24.52 1.57 7.98
N PHE A 158 25.07 1.94 6.81
CA PHE A 158 24.61 1.48 5.49
C PHE A 158 24.34 -0.03 5.42
N TYR A 159 25.34 -0.87 5.69
CA TYR A 159 25.20 -2.31 5.51
C TYR A 159 24.18 -2.93 6.46
N GLN A 160 24.14 -2.45 7.71
CA GLN A 160 23.19 -2.91 8.72
C GLN A 160 21.74 -2.62 8.27
N LEU A 161 21.45 -1.36 7.92
CA LEU A 161 20.12 -0.98 7.46
C LEU A 161 19.77 -1.65 6.14
N HIS A 162 20.73 -1.77 5.22
CA HIS A 162 20.53 -2.46 3.94
C HIS A 162 20.03 -3.90 4.13
N LEU A 163 20.62 -4.66 5.07
CA LEU A 163 20.18 -6.03 5.37
C LEU A 163 18.83 -6.08 6.09
N VAL A 164 18.61 -5.23 7.10
CA VAL A 164 17.34 -5.20 7.86
C VAL A 164 16.17 -4.87 6.95
N LEU A 165 16.33 -3.87 6.09
CA LEU A 165 15.29 -3.44 5.14
C LEU A 165 14.97 -4.54 4.13
N ASP A 166 15.95 -5.35 3.70
CA ASP A 166 15.71 -6.46 2.78
C ASP A 166 15.01 -7.65 3.44
N LYS A 167 15.42 -7.98 4.68
CA LYS A 167 14.74 -8.98 5.49
C LYS A 167 13.26 -8.65 5.63
N HIS A 168 12.96 -7.40 6.01
CA HIS A 168 11.58 -6.96 6.19
C HIS A 168 10.82 -6.93 4.85
N ALA A 169 11.47 -6.55 3.74
CA ALA A 169 10.86 -6.62 2.42
C ALA A 169 10.44 -8.05 2.05
N GLY A 170 11.28 -9.06 2.32
CA GLY A 170 10.95 -10.46 2.09
C GLY A 170 9.71 -10.90 2.85
N GLU A 171 9.65 -10.59 4.15
CA GLU A 171 8.48 -10.89 5.00
C GLU A 171 7.21 -10.16 4.52
N GLN A 172 7.31 -8.91 4.08
CA GLN A 172 6.17 -8.18 3.51
C GLN A 172 5.70 -8.78 2.18
N LEU A 173 6.61 -9.32 1.37
CA LEU A 173 6.27 -9.97 0.11
C LEU A 173 5.51 -11.29 0.34
N GLU A 174 5.86 -12.05 1.37
CA GLU A 174 5.11 -13.24 1.80
C GLU A 174 3.70 -12.88 2.30
N LEU A 175 3.55 -11.76 3.01
CA LEU A 175 2.23 -11.24 3.41
C LEU A 175 1.38 -10.80 2.23
N VAL A 176 1.98 -10.16 1.21
CA VAL A 176 1.28 -9.79 -0.04
C VAL A 176 0.63 -11.02 -0.66
N ASP A 177 1.39 -12.10 -0.82
CA ASP A 177 0.89 -13.35 -1.38
C ASP A 177 -0.23 -13.95 -0.52
N THR A 178 0.02 -14.11 0.78
CA THR A 178 -0.94 -14.71 1.71
C THR A 178 -2.27 -13.93 1.77
N LEU A 179 -2.21 -12.60 1.76
CA LEU A 179 -3.40 -11.73 1.71
C LEU A 179 -4.16 -11.89 0.39
N ALA A 180 -3.45 -11.89 -0.73
CA ALA A 180 -4.05 -12.08 -2.05
C ALA A 180 -4.73 -13.46 -2.16
N GLU A 181 -4.03 -14.53 -1.75
CA GLU A 181 -4.60 -15.88 -1.74
C GLU A 181 -5.80 -16.01 -0.81
N ARG A 182 -5.82 -15.28 0.32
CA ARG A 182 -7.01 -15.24 1.18
C ARG A 182 -8.20 -14.59 0.46
N VAL A 183 -8.00 -13.49 -0.26
CA VAL A 183 -9.07 -12.87 -1.08
C VAL A 183 -9.59 -13.86 -2.12
N GLN A 184 -8.71 -14.58 -2.81
CA GLN A 184 -9.10 -15.60 -3.80
C GLN A 184 -9.86 -16.77 -3.15
N SER A 185 -9.42 -17.21 -1.97
CA SER A 185 -10.04 -18.29 -1.20
C SER A 185 -11.46 -17.95 -0.74
N LEU A 186 -11.75 -16.67 -0.52
CA LEU A 186 -13.10 -16.16 -0.23
C LEU A 186 -13.95 -15.99 -1.50
N GLY A 187 -13.39 -16.29 -2.68
CA GLY A 187 -14.04 -16.15 -3.98
C GLY A 187 -14.02 -14.71 -4.53
N GLY A 188 -13.23 -13.81 -3.94
CA GLY A 188 -13.04 -12.44 -4.41
C GLY A 188 -12.00 -12.33 -5.53
N VAL A 189 -11.65 -11.08 -5.85
CA VAL A 189 -10.57 -10.73 -6.78
C VAL A 189 -9.57 -9.85 -6.04
N ALA A 190 -8.33 -10.34 -5.88
CA ALA A 190 -7.25 -9.59 -5.26
C ALA A 190 -6.79 -8.42 -6.17
N VAL A 191 -6.47 -7.27 -5.56
CA VAL A 191 -5.75 -6.20 -6.26
C VAL A 191 -4.35 -6.69 -6.64
N ALA A 192 -3.88 -6.32 -7.83
CA ALA A 192 -2.61 -6.83 -8.36
C ALA A 192 -1.79 -5.76 -9.08
N ASP A 193 -2.33 -5.14 -10.13
CA ASP A 193 -1.59 -4.12 -10.89
C ASP A 193 -1.26 -2.90 -10.00
N PRO A 194 -0.02 -2.40 -9.99
CA PRO A 194 0.40 -1.33 -9.09
C PRO A 194 -0.35 0.00 -9.33
N ARG A 195 -0.92 0.22 -10.52
CA ARG A 195 -1.78 1.39 -10.77
C ARG A 195 -3.08 1.27 -9.99
N HIS A 196 -3.70 0.09 -9.98
CA HIS A 196 -4.90 -0.15 -9.18
C HIS A 196 -4.58 -0.19 -7.68
N VAL A 197 -3.42 -0.73 -7.28
CA VAL A 197 -2.92 -0.61 -5.90
C VAL A 197 -2.85 0.86 -5.47
N SER A 198 -2.35 1.76 -6.35
CA SER A 198 -2.23 3.19 -6.05
C SER A 198 -3.58 3.91 -5.89
N GLU A 199 -4.66 3.35 -6.44
CA GLU A 199 -6.01 3.89 -6.30
C GLU A 199 -6.67 3.47 -4.97
N ILE A 200 -6.24 2.36 -4.38
CA ILE A 200 -6.79 1.81 -3.13
C ILE A 200 -5.96 2.21 -1.91
N THR A 201 -4.64 2.27 -2.06
CA THR A 201 -3.74 2.47 -0.93
C THR A 201 -3.99 3.81 -0.21
N SER A 202 -3.86 3.79 1.12
CA SER A 202 -3.86 5.00 1.96
C SER A 202 -2.45 5.45 2.34
N ILE A 203 -1.41 4.75 1.87
CA ILE A 203 -0.01 5.08 2.16
C ILE A 203 0.46 6.20 1.22
N PRO A 204 0.93 7.35 1.74
CA PRO A 204 1.39 8.45 0.90
C PRO A 204 2.59 8.07 0.02
N ARG A 205 2.59 8.54 -1.23
CA ARG A 205 3.72 8.38 -2.14
C ARG A 205 4.98 9.09 -1.57
N PRO A 206 6.14 8.43 -1.50
CA PRO A 206 7.38 9.08 -1.11
C PRO A 206 7.92 10.01 -2.22
N PRO A 207 8.84 10.93 -1.91
CA PRO A 207 9.61 11.63 -2.93
C PRO A 207 10.31 10.68 -3.89
N ASP A 208 10.47 11.09 -5.15
CA ASP A 208 11.15 10.29 -6.17
C ASP A 208 12.65 10.10 -5.84
N GLY A 209 13.25 11.13 -5.24
CA GLY A 209 14.67 11.15 -4.85
C GLY A 209 15.01 10.35 -3.59
N VAL A 210 16.15 10.71 -3.00
CA VAL A 210 16.69 10.09 -1.78
C VAL A 210 16.42 11.01 -0.58
N GLU A 211 15.77 10.48 0.45
CA GLU A 211 15.50 11.19 1.71
C GLU A 211 16.64 11.00 2.72
N GLU A 212 16.62 11.73 3.84
CA GLU A 212 17.51 11.47 4.97
C GLU A 212 17.12 10.15 5.67
N VAL A 213 18.09 9.43 6.23
CA VAL A 213 17.85 8.12 6.86
C VAL A 213 16.75 8.16 7.93
N PRO A 214 16.71 9.13 8.86
CA PRO A 214 15.62 9.21 9.83
C PRO A 214 14.24 9.36 9.18
N ALA A 215 14.13 10.17 8.11
CA ALA A 215 12.87 10.34 7.38
C ALA A 215 12.42 9.05 6.66
N MET A 216 13.36 8.28 6.11
CA MET A 216 13.05 6.96 5.52
C MET A 216 12.45 6.02 6.58
N LEU A 217 13.06 5.96 7.77
CA LEU A 217 12.60 5.09 8.85
C LEU A 217 11.24 5.55 9.41
N SER A 218 11.05 6.85 9.63
CA SER A 218 9.76 7.39 10.08
C SER A 218 8.64 7.10 9.07
N ARG A 219 8.91 7.19 7.77
CA ARG A 219 7.93 6.85 6.73
C ARG A 219 7.51 5.39 6.78
N LEU A 220 8.45 4.47 7.04
CA LEU A 220 8.13 3.05 7.23
C LEU A 220 7.27 2.84 8.48
N LEU A 221 7.57 3.54 9.57
CA LEU A 221 6.78 3.49 10.80
C LEU A 221 5.34 4.01 10.61
N GLU A 222 5.17 5.14 9.93
CA GLU A 222 3.85 5.70 9.59
C GLU A 222 3.03 4.72 8.73
N ALA A 223 3.68 4.04 7.79
CA ALA A 223 3.04 3.03 6.96
C ALA A 223 2.64 1.79 7.78
N HIS A 224 3.50 1.32 8.69
CA HIS A 224 3.16 0.25 9.65
C HIS A 224 1.97 0.64 10.51
N GLU A 225 1.98 1.81 11.13
CA GLU A 225 0.87 2.27 11.97
C GLU A 225 -0.46 2.28 11.21
N THR A 226 -0.44 2.79 9.96
CA THR A 226 -1.62 2.80 9.09
C THR A 226 -2.16 1.39 8.84
N ILE A 227 -1.28 0.43 8.53
CA ILE A 227 -1.66 -0.97 8.29
C ILE A 227 -2.17 -1.62 9.57
N LEU A 228 -1.49 -1.42 10.70
CA LEU A 228 -1.84 -2.02 11.99
C LEU A 228 -3.21 -1.55 12.47
N VAL A 229 -3.49 -0.24 12.40
CA VAL A 229 -4.82 0.32 12.74
C VAL A 229 -5.91 -0.34 11.90
N GLN A 230 -5.71 -0.47 10.60
CA GLN A 230 -6.68 -1.08 9.70
C GLN A 230 -6.82 -2.60 9.92
N ALA A 231 -5.73 -3.29 10.23
CA ALA A 231 -5.71 -4.72 10.47
C ALA A 231 -6.41 -5.08 11.78
N HIS A 232 -6.23 -4.30 12.86
CA HIS A 232 -6.96 -4.50 14.12
C HIS A 232 -8.47 -4.36 13.93
N ASP A 233 -8.91 -3.31 13.25
CA ASP A 233 -10.33 -3.09 12.96
C ASP A 233 -10.90 -4.18 12.04
N ALA A 234 -10.18 -4.54 10.97
CA ALA A 234 -10.58 -5.63 10.09
C ALA A 234 -10.66 -6.97 10.82
N ALA A 235 -9.70 -7.29 11.68
CA ALA A 235 -9.65 -8.52 12.45
C ALA A 235 -10.85 -8.64 13.39
N ALA A 236 -11.17 -7.57 14.14
CA ALA A 236 -12.31 -7.56 15.05
C ALA A 236 -13.63 -7.78 14.28
N ARG A 237 -13.82 -7.08 13.17
CA ARG A 237 -15.04 -7.18 12.37
C ARG A 237 -15.17 -8.51 11.63
N SER A 238 -14.06 -9.09 11.16
CA SER A 238 -14.07 -10.44 10.57
C SER A 238 -14.51 -11.49 11.58
N ALA A 239 -14.05 -11.40 12.83
CA ALA A 239 -14.48 -12.30 13.91
C ALA A 239 -15.98 -12.16 14.22
N GLU A 240 -16.50 -10.92 14.27
CA GLU A 240 -17.94 -10.66 14.49
C GLU A 240 -18.82 -11.24 13.37
N LEU A 241 -18.30 -11.34 12.15
CA LEU A 241 -18.99 -11.92 11.00
C LEU A 241 -18.77 -13.44 10.86
N GLY A 242 -17.98 -14.05 11.75
CA GLY A 242 -17.68 -15.49 11.74
C GLY A 242 -16.65 -15.91 10.68
N ASP A 243 -15.83 -14.99 10.17
CA ASP A 243 -14.67 -15.30 9.33
C ASP A 243 -13.40 -15.49 10.17
N ASP A 244 -13.35 -16.62 10.87
CA ASP A 244 -12.24 -16.97 11.76
C ASP A 244 -10.90 -17.04 11.03
N GLY A 245 -10.89 -17.52 9.79
CA GLY A 245 -9.66 -17.67 9.00
C GLY A 245 -9.04 -16.34 8.58
N SER A 246 -9.87 -15.34 8.24
CA SER A 246 -9.35 -13.99 7.94
C SER A 246 -8.96 -13.25 9.21
N ASN A 247 -9.69 -13.46 10.32
CA ASN A 247 -9.28 -12.94 11.63
C ASN A 247 -7.90 -13.48 12.03
N ASP A 248 -7.71 -14.79 11.98
CA ASP A 248 -6.41 -15.41 12.31
C ASP A 248 -5.30 -14.85 11.42
N LEU A 249 -5.46 -14.83 10.10
CA LEU A 249 -4.45 -14.28 9.19
C LEU A 249 -4.04 -12.84 9.57
N LEU A 250 -5.02 -11.97 9.80
CA LEU A 250 -4.78 -10.57 10.15
C LEU A 250 -4.04 -10.45 11.48
N VAL A 251 -4.37 -11.27 12.48
CA VAL A 251 -3.73 -11.22 13.80
C VAL A 251 -2.38 -11.92 13.81
N SER A 252 -2.35 -13.19 13.41
CA SER A 252 -1.21 -14.09 13.57
C SER A 252 -0.06 -13.75 12.64
N GLN A 253 -0.35 -13.16 11.46
CA GLN A 253 0.66 -12.83 10.46
C GLN A 253 0.80 -11.32 10.25
N VAL A 254 -0.27 -10.63 9.84
CA VAL A 254 -0.15 -9.19 9.47
C VAL A 254 0.22 -8.33 10.67
N ILE A 255 -0.56 -8.39 11.75
CA ILE A 255 -0.35 -7.58 12.96
C ILE A 255 0.99 -7.93 13.61
N ARG A 256 1.23 -9.21 13.92
CA ARG A 256 2.46 -9.61 14.62
C ARG A 256 3.73 -9.32 13.83
N THR A 257 3.71 -9.45 12.51
CA THR A 257 4.86 -9.07 11.67
C THR A 257 5.05 -7.56 11.66
N GLY A 258 3.97 -6.79 11.49
CA GLY A 258 4.01 -5.33 11.50
C GLY A 258 4.52 -4.75 12.83
N GLU A 259 4.00 -5.23 13.96
CA GLU A 259 4.43 -4.84 15.30
C GLU A 259 5.92 -5.11 15.53
N LEU A 260 6.39 -6.31 15.15
CA LEU A 260 7.79 -6.68 15.29
C LEU A 260 8.70 -5.81 14.43
N GLN A 261 8.34 -5.60 13.16
CA GLN A 261 9.14 -4.77 12.26
C GLN A 261 9.14 -3.30 12.68
N ALA A 262 8.00 -2.77 13.15
CA ALA A 262 7.90 -1.42 13.66
C ALA A 262 8.80 -1.20 14.88
N TRP A 263 8.85 -2.16 15.81
CA TRP A 263 9.79 -2.11 16.92
C TRP A 263 11.24 -2.01 16.44
N PHE A 264 11.69 -2.91 15.56
CA PHE A 264 13.06 -2.89 15.02
C PHE A 264 13.43 -1.56 14.36
N LEU A 265 12.50 -0.97 13.60
CA LEU A 265 12.72 0.32 12.94
C LEU A 265 12.76 1.48 13.93
N ALA A 266 11.88 1.49 14.93
CA ALA A 266 11.80 2.55 15.93
C ALA A 266 13.07 2.66 16.78
N GLU A 267 13.69 1.53 17.14
CA GLU A 267 14.94 1.53 17.92
C GLU A 267 16.11 2.19 17.17
N HIS A 268 16.08 2.24 15.84
CA HIS A 268 17.09 2.96 15.05
C HIS A 268 16.95 4.49 15.08
N LEU A 269 15.82 5.02 15.58
CA LEU A 269 15.57 6.46 15.69
C LEU A 269 15.85 7.03 17.09
N VAL A 270 16.24 6.19 18.04
CA VAL A 270 16.56 6.64 19.40
C VAL A 270 17.91 7.36 19.40
N ASP A 271 17.90 8.65 19.74
CA ASP A 271 19.12 9.43 19.93
C ASP A 271 19.73 9.12 21.31
N THR A 272 20.84 8.38 21.31
CA THR A 272 21.47 7.87 22.52
C THR A 272 22.99 7.72 22.33
N PRO A 273 23.82 7.94 23.37
CA PRO A 273 25.28 7.78 23.25
C PRO A 273 25.66 6.34 22.88
N LEU A 274 26.44 6.18 21.81
CA LEU A 274 26.97 4.88 21.37
C LEU A 274 28.31 4.52 22.05
N VAL A 275 28.99 5.52 22.59
CA VAL A 275 30.27 5.40 23.29
C VAL A 275 30.25 6.25 24.55
N ARG A 276 31.16 5.96 25.48
CA ARG A 276 31.37 6.83 26.65
C ARG A 276 32.03 8.14 26.20
N ALA A 277 31.61 9.25 26.83
CA ALA A 277 32.23 10.55 26.67
C ALA A 277 33.63 10.60 27.30
#